data_AF-A0A3B6SLV9-F1
#
_entry.id   AF-A0A3B6SLV9-F1
#
_cell.length_a   1.000
_cell.length_b   1.000
_cell.length_c   1.000
_cell.angle_alpha   90.00
_cell.angle_beta   90.00
_cell.angle_gamma   90.00
#
_symmetry.space_group_name_H-M   'P 1'
#
loop_
_entity.id
_entity.type
_entity.pdbx_description
1 polymer ?
#
loop_
_entity_poly.entity_id
_entity_poly.type
_entity_poly.pdbx_seq_one_letter_code
_entity_poly.pdbx_strand_id
1 'polypeptide(L)'
;MGKQQDGNGETKEKKNRASWTTAQLDLLVSVMKEYADAAKFRGQNGWTKEGWKSMATRLNNRFLRANFIVDQLKFREQRLKKEYFIVKSIIEKSDFSFDPITKMPTTMG
;
A
#
# COMPACT_ATOMS: atom_id res chain seq x y z
N MET A 1 -40.38 -12.34 19.97
CA MET A 1 -39.65 -11.09 19.64
C MET A 1 -38.23 -11.26 20.15
N GLY A 2 -37.24 -11.19 19.27
CA GLY A 2 -35.84 -11.42 19.63
C GLY A 2 -35.04 -12.00 18.46
N LYS A 3 -34.67 -11.15 17.50
CA LYS A 3 -33.62 -11.46 16.54
C LYS A 3 -32.31 -10.94 17.12
N GLN A 4 -31.35 -11.84 17.31
CA GLN A 4 -29.99 -11.55 17.75
C GLN A 4 -29.12 -11.49 16.49
N GLN A 5 -28.56 -10.31 16.21
CA GLN A 5 -27.72 -10.05 15.05
C GLN A 5 -26.24 -10.27 15.38
N ASP A 6 -25.63 -11.15 14.57
CA ASP A 6 -24.33 -11.02 13.90
C ASP A 6 -23.09 -10.63 14.71
N GLY A 7 -22.46 -11.67 15.31
CA GLY A 7 -21.03 -11.66 15.61
C GLY A 7 -20.21 -12.21 14.43
N ASN A 8 -19.73 -11.36 13.51
CA ASN A 8 -18.74 -11.78 12.49
C ASN A 8 -17.80 -10.65 11.98
N GLY A 9 -17.69 -9.52 12.68
CA GLY A 9 -16.86 -8.39 12.23
C GLY A 9 -15.38 -8.43 12.61
N GLU A 10 -15.00 -9.14 13.68
CA GLU A 10 -13.76 -8.82 14.40
C GLU A 10 -12.49 -9.62 14.01
N THR A 11 -12.60 -10.64 13.15
CA THR A 11 -11.48 -11.57 12.87
C THR A 11 -10.68 -11.23 11.61
N LYS A 12 -11.27 -10.56 10.62
CA LYS A 12 -10.55 -10.19 9.37
C LYS A 12 -9.62 -9.00 9.54
N GLU A 13 -9.99 -8.02 10.37
CA GLU A 13 -9.16 -6.83 10.58
C GLU A 13 -7.88 -7.15 11.35
N LYS A 14 -7.93 -8.00 12.39
CA LYS A 14 -6.77 -8.31 13.23
C LYS A 14 -5.68 -9.08 12.47
N LYS A 15 -6.04 -9.96 11.52
CA LYS A 15 -5.07 -10.70 10.68
C LYS A 15 -4.40 -9.84 9.60
N ASN A 16 -4.99 -8.70 9.23
CA ASN A 16 -4.45 -7.81 8.21
C ASN A 16 -3.57 -6.69 8.77
N ARG A 17 -3.49 -6.53 10.10
CA ARG A 17 -2.57 -5.60 10.78
C ARG A 17 -1.19 -6.23 10.93
N ALA A 18 -0.56 -6.59 9.80
CA ALA A 18 0.89 -6.77 9.84
C ALA A 18 1.52 -5.43 10.26
N SER A 19 2.43 -5.45 11.23
CA SER A 19 3.23 -4.28 11.57
C SER A 19 4.29 -4.10 10.48
N TRP A 20 4.11 -3.11 9.62
CA TRP A 20 5.03 -2.83 8.51
C TRP A 20 6.11 -1.85 8.97
N THR A 21 7.38 -2.21 8.80
CA THR A 21 8.51 -1.30 9.00
C THR A 21 8.71 -0.42 7.77
N THR A 22 9.38 0.73 7.91
CA THR A 22 9.72 1.61 6.79
C THR A 22 10.45 0.85 5.68
N ALA A 23 11.44 0.02 6.02
CA ALA A 23 12.18 -0.78 5.05
C ALA A 23 11.30 -1.77 4.25
N GLN A 24 10.25 -2.32 4.89
CA GLN A 24 9.30 -3.21 4.20
C GLN A 24 8.39 -2.43 3.26
N LEU A 25 7.97 -1.22 3.65
CA LEU A 25 7.19 -0.33 2.80
C LEU A 25 7.99 0.17 1.60
N ASP A 26 9.25 0.56 1.81
CA ASP A 26 10.15 0.99 0.75
C ASP A 26 10.35 -0.12 -0.28
N LEU A 27 10.58 -1.36 0.18
CA LEU A 27 10.68 -2.51 -0.71
C LEU A 27 9.35 -2.75 -1.44
N LEU A 28 8.20 -2.70 -0.76
CA LEU A 28 6.90 -2.88 -1.40
C LEU A 28 6.70 -1.87 -2.55
N VAL A 29 6.96 -0.59 -2.29
CA VAL A 29 6.84 0.48 -3.29
C VAL A 29 7.85 0.30 -4.43
N SER A 30 9.10 -0.09 -4.15
CA SER A 30 10.10 -0.39 -5.19
C SER A 30 9.64 -1.50 -6.11
N VAL A 31 9.22 -2.64 -5.55
CA VAL A 31 8.75 -3.79 -6.34
C VAL A 31 7.50 -3.43 -7.15
N MET A 32 6.58 -2.66 -6.57
CA MET A 32 5.42 -2.15 -7.30
C MET A 32 5.82 -1.26 -8.48
N LYS A 33 6.84 -0.40 -8.36
CA LYS A 33 7.31 0.41 -9.48
C LYS A 33 7.95 -0.46 -10.56
N GLU A 34 8.83 -1.37 -10.16
CA GLU A 34 9.53 -2.27 -11.09
C GLU A 34 8.58 -3.19 -11.88
N TYR A 35 7.48 -3.63 -11.25
CA TYR A 35 6.53 -4.54 -11.89
C TYR A 35 5.40 -3.80 -12.63
N ALA A 36 5.33 -2.47 -12.56
CA ALA A 36 4.23 -1.69 -13.12
C ALA A 36 4.12 -1.82 -14.65
N ASP A 37 5.26 -1.91 -15.34
CA ASP A 37 5.31 -1.94 -16.81
C ASP A 37 5.26 -3.37 -17.37
N ALA A 38 5.37 -4.39 -16.52
CA ALA A 38 5.30 -5.78 -16.92
C ALA A 38 3.83 -6.23 -17.07
N ALA A 39 3.35 -6.39 -18.30
CA ALA A 39 1.98 -6.83 -18.60
C ALA A 39 1.55 -8.14 -17.90
N LYS A 40 2.53 -9.01 -17.58
CA LYS A 40 2.32 -10.23 -16.79
C LYS A 40 1.85 -9.94 -15.36
N PHE A 41 2.34 -8.85 -14.76
CA PHE A 41 2.09 -8.50 -13.36
C PHE A 41 1.06 -7.38 -13.22
N ARG A 42 0.91 -6.52 -14.23
CA ARG A 42 -0.01 -5.40 -14.23
C ARG A 42 -0.98 -5.48 -15.42
N GLY A 43 -2.28 -5.56 -15.11
CA GLY A 43 -3.36 -5.47 -16.10
C GLY A 43 -4.12 -4.15 -15.97
N GLN A 44 -5.14 -3.97 -16.83
CA GLN A 44 -5.99 -2.77 -16.87
C GLN A 44 -6.61 -2.42 -15.51
N ASN A 45 -7.11 -3.43 -14.79
CA ASN A 45 -7.84 -3.24 -13.53
C ASN A 45 -6.97 -3.32 -12.29
N GLY A 46 -5.65 -3.45 -12.43
CA GLY A 46 -4.79 -3.60 -11.26
C GLY A 46 -3.66 -4.60 -11.41
N TRP A 47 -3.17 -5.05 -10.26
CA TRP A 47 -2.20 -6.14 -10.15
C TRP A 47 -2.87 -7.48 -10.44
N THR A 48 -2.24 -8.29 -11.28
CA THR A 48 -2.69 -9.66 -11.56
C THR A 48 -2.50 -10.55 -10.32
N LYS A 49 -3.15 -11.72 -10.30
CA LYS A 49 -2.91 -12.73 -9.25
C LYS A 49 -1.44 -13.11 -9.17
N GLU A 50 -0.77 -13.18 -10.32
CA GLU A 50 0.66 -13.47 -10.39
C GLU A 50 1.51 -12.31 -9.88
N GLY A 51 1.20 -11.07 -10.27
CA GLY A 51 1.90 -9.88 -9.77
C GLY A 51 1.90 -9.83 -8.24
N TRP A 52 0.75 -10.05 -7.62
CA TRP A 52 0.66 -10.11 -6.15
C TRP A 52 1.48 -11.24 -5.52
N LYS A 53 1.43 -12.45 -6.11
CA LYS A 53 2.21 -13.58 -5.60
C LYS A 53 3.71 -13.30 -5.70
N SER A 54 4.17 -12.81 -6.85
CA SER A 54 5.56 -12.46 -7.08
C SER A 54 6.06 -11.38 -6.12
N MET A 55 5.23 -10.38 -5.81
CA MET A 55 5.54 -9.38 -4.78
C MET A 55 5.69 -10.02 -3.40
N ALA A 56 4.71 -10.82 -2.96
CA ALA A 56 4.76 -11.48 -1.66
C ALA A 56 6.00 -12.37 -1.52
N THR A 57 6.33 -13.15 -2.55
CA THR A 57 7.56 -13.95 -2.60
C THR A 57 8.80 -13.08 -2.45
N ARG A 58 8.92 -11.98 -3.20
CA ARG A 58 10.09 -11.10 -3.13
C ARG A 58 10.25 -10.44 -1.77
N LEU A 59 9.16 -9.98 -1.16
CA LEU A 59 9.20 -9.42 0.19
C LEU A 59 9.59 -10.49 1.22
N ASN A 60 9.02 -11.69 1.15
CA ASN A 60 9.30 -12.75 2.11
C ASN A 60 10.73 -13.30 1.97
N ASN A 61 11.27 -13.35 0.75
CA ASN A 61 12.67 -13.69 0.53
C ASN A 61 13.62 -12.67 1.20
N ARG A 62 13.24 -11.38 1.21
CA ARG A 62 14.05 -10.35 1.88
C ARG A 62 13.80 -10.26 3.39
N PHE A 63 12.57 -10.54 3.83
CA PHE A 63 12.12 -10.44 5.21
C PHE A 63 11.50 -11.77 5.68
N LEU A 64 12.35 -12.78 5.86
CA LEU A 64 11.92 -14.16 6.16
C LEU A 64 10.99 -14.28 7.38
N ARG A 65 11.17 -13.41 8.38
CA ARG A 65 10.33 -13.38 9.60
C ARG A 65 8.97 -12.73 9.41
N ALA A 66 8.78 -11.94 8.35
CA ALA A 66 7.55 -11.18 8.14
C ALA A 66 6.41 -12.05 7.60
N ASN A 67 6.72 -13.07 6.79
CA ASN A 67 5.77 -14.05 6.25
C ASN A 67 4.46 -13.41 5.73
N PHE A 68 4.60 -12.40 4.88
CA PHE A 68 3.47 -11.66 4.33
C PHE A 68 2.61 -12.51 3.42
N ILE A 69 1.30 -12.30 3.52
CA ILE A 69 0.31 -12.86 2.60
C ILE A 69 -0.21 -11.79 1.64
N VAL A 70 -0.68 -12.21 0.48
CA VAL A 70 -1.17 -11.32 -0.60
C VAL A 70 -2.22 -10.30 -0.12
N ASP A 71 -3.13 -10.70 0.76
CA ASP A 71 -4.18 -9.80 1.24
C ASP A 71 -3.64 -8.66 2.12
N GLN A 72 -2.56 -8.90 2.86
CA GLN A 72 -1.87 -7.85 3.62
C GLN A 72 -1.21 -6.83 2.67
N LEU A 73 -0.62 -7.29 1.57
CA LEU A 73 -0.05 -6.40 0.54
C LEU A 73 -1.14 -5.55 -0.12
N LYS A 74 -2.27 -6.16 -0.51
CA LYS A 74 -3.42 -5.44 -1.09
C LYS A 74 -3.98 -4.38 -0.15
N PHE A 75 -4.12 -4.72 1.13
CA PHE A 75 -4.58 -3.78 2.14
C PHE A 75 -3.58 -2.62 2.30
N ARG A 76 -2.29 -2.94 2.40
CA ARG A 76 -1.24 -1.93 2.55
C ARG A 76 -1.13 -1.02 1.32
N GLU A 77 -1.30 -1.56 0.12
CA GLU A 77 -1.29 -0.80 -1.13
C GLU A 77 -2.42 0.23 -1.16
N GLN A 78 -3.64 -0.17 -0.83
CA GLN A 78 -4.78 0.73 -0.74
C GLN A 78 -4.54 1.83 0.30
N ARG A 79 -3.92 1.48 1.43
CA ARG A 79 -3.58 2.44 2.47
C ARG A 79 -2.52 3.44 2.01
N LEU A 80 -1.46 2.99 1.34
CA LEU A 80 -0.42 3.85 0.77
C LEU A 80 -1.02 4.84 -0.24
N LYS A 81 -1.93 4.39 -1.11
CA LYS A 81 -2.63 5.27 -2.06
C LYS A 81 -3.46 6.34 -1.35
N LYS A 82 -4.20 5.97 -0.30
CA LYS A 82 -4.99 6.91 0.50
C LYS A 82 -4.10 7.95 1.18
N GLU A 83 -3.03 7.49 1.84
CA GLU A 83 -2.04 8.36 2.50
C GLU A 83 -1.43 9.35 1.50
N TYR A 84 -1.05 8.87 0.31
CA TYR A 84 -0.56 9.73 -0.79
C TYR A 84 -1.60 10.75 -1.25
N PHE A 85 -2.84 10.32 -1.49
CA PHE A 85 -3.89 11.22 -1.99
C PHE A 85 -4.25 12.31 -0.98
N ILE A 86 -4.25 11.99 0.31
CA ILE A 86 -4.46 12.97 1.38
C ILE A 86 -3.37 14.04 1.34
N VAL A 87 -2.10 13.63 1.36
CA VAL A 87 -0.95 14.57 1.30
C VAL A 87 -1.02 15.42 0.03
N LYS A 88 -1.27 14.80 -1.12
CA LYS A 88 -1.43 15.50 -2.40
C LYS A 88 -2.55 16.54 -2.34
N SER A 89 -3.72 16.18 -1.82
CA SER A 89 -4.86 17.10 -1.71
C SER A 89 -4.63 18.26 -0.74
N ILE A 90 -3.80 18.06 0.28
CA ILE A 90 -3.41 19.13 1.21
C ILE A 90 -2.52 20.12 0.45
N ILE A 91 -1.49 19.61 -0.24
CA ILE A 91 -0.57 20.42 -1.06
C ILE A 91 -1.35 21.24 -2.10
N GLU A 92 -2.30 20.63 -2.81
CA GLU A 92 -3.12 21.31 -3.83
C GLU A 92 -4.06 22.39 -3.27
N LYS A 93 -4.49 22.28 -2.01
CA LYS A 93 -5.40 23.24 -1.36
C LYS A 93 -4.67 24.33 -0.59
N SER A 94 -3.42 24.09 -0.23
CA SER A 94 -2.55 25.09 0.37
C SER A 94 -1.90 25.93 -0.74
N ASP A 95 -1.60 27.20 -0.49
CA ASP A 95 -0.76 28.06 -1.36
C ASP A 95 0.73 27.63 -1.34
N PHE A 96 0.95 26.33 -1.24
CA PHE A 96 2.16 25.73 -0.75
C PHE A 96 2.61 24.67 -1.73
N SER A 97 3.72 24.94 -2.41
CA SER A 97 4.30 24.05 -3.42
C SER A 97 5.31 23.12 -2.75
N PHE A 98 5.13 21.81 -2.88
CA PHE A 98 6.14 20.85 -2.44
C PHE A 98 7.06 20.54 -3.62
N ASP A 99 8.33 20.93 -3.55
CA ASP A 99 9.30 20.60 -4.59
C ASP A 99 9.76 19.13 -4.43
N PRO A 100 9.45 18.23 -5.39
CA PRO A 100 9.80 16.82 -5.30
C PRO A 100 11.31 16.56 -5.41
N ILE A 101 12.09 17.52 -5.90
CA ILE A 101 13.56 17.41 -6.03
C ILE A 101 14.23 17.77 -4.70
N THR A 102 13.85 18.90 -4.10
CA THR A 102 14.45 19.37 -2.84
C THR A 102 13.77 18.77 -1.60
N LYS A 103 12.61 18.12 -1.77
CA LYS A 103 11.73 17.62 -0.69
C LYS A 103 11.38 18.71 0.32
N MET A 104 11.44 19.97 -0.11
CA MET A 104 11.23 21.11 0.75
C MET A 104 9.92 21.82 0.44
N PRO A 105 9.33 22.41 1.48
CA PRO A 105 7.99 22.92 1.40
C PRO A 105 8.16 24.44 1.03
N THR A 106 7.79 24.84 -0.20
CA THR A 106 8.09 26.17 -0.80
C THR A 106 6.83 27.04 -0.91
N THR A 107 6.89 28.27 -0.41
CA THR A 107 5.82 29.27 -0.55
C THR A 107 5.93 29.97 -1.90
N MET A 108 4.84 29.99 -2.69
CA MET A 108 4.74 30.88 -3.86
C MET A 108 4.45 32.30 -3.35
N GLY A 109 5.34 33.25 -3.64
CA GLY A 109 5.14 34.68 -3.39
C GLY A 109 4.45 35.37 -4.55
#